data_AF-A0A379URD8-F1
#
_entry.id   AF-A0A379URD8-F1
#
_cell.length_a   1.000
_cell.length_b   1.000
_cell.length_c   1.000
_cell.angle_alpha   90.00
_cell.angle_beta   90.00
_cell.angle_gamma   90.00
#
_symmetry.space_group_name_H-M   'P 1'
#
loop_
_entity.id
_entity.type
_entity.pdbx_description
1 polymer ?
#
loop_
_entity_poly.entity_id
_entity_poly.type
_entity_poly.pdbx_seq_one_letter_code
_entity_poly.pdbx_strand_id
1 'polypeptide(L)'
;MEKKHIYLFCSAGMSTSLLVSKMRAQAEKYEVPVIIEAFPETLAGEKGPAADVVLLGPQIAYMLPEIQRLLPGKPVEVIDSMLYGKVDGLGVLKAAVAAIKKPPRINYFLIFPVKELFHTLTAIFYCGI
;
A
#
# COMPACT_ATOMS: atom_id res chain seq x y z
N MET A 1 -22.31 -4.04 -6.97
CA MET A 1 -20.89 -3.71 -7.22
C MET A 1 -20.20 -3.65 -5.88
N GLU A 2 -19.18 -4.46 -5.67
CA GLU A 2 -18.40 -4.44 -4.44
C GLU A 2 -17.54 -3.17 -4.42
N LYS A 3 -17.66 -2.35 -3.37
CA LYS A 3 -16.86 -1.15 -3.22
C LYS A 3 -15.49 -1.51 -2.66
N LYS A 4 -14.43 -0.93 -3.23
CA LYS A 4 -13.05 -1.18 -2.79
C LYS A 4 -12.62 -0.21 -1.69
N HIS A 5 -11.93 -0.70 -0.67
CA HIS A 5 -11.50 0.07 0.49
C HIS A 5 -10.08 0.62 0.30
N ILE A 6 -9.96 1.95 0.31
CA ILE A 6 -8.70 2.69 0.23
C ILE A 6 -8.47 3.35 1.59
N TYR A 7 -7.52 2.83 2.37
CA TYR A 7 -7.21 3.38 3.69
C TYR A 7 -5.90 4.16 3.67
N LEU A 8 -5.97 5.39 4.15
CA LEU A 8 -4.82 6.28 4.29
C LEU A 8 -4.38 6.30 5.76
N PHE A 9 -3.11 6.02 6.01
CA PHE A 9 -2.51 6.19 7.33
C PHE A 9 -1.53 7.36 7.33
N CYS A 10 -1.63 8.21 8.34
CA CYS A 10 -0.77 9.38 8.51
C CYS A 10 -0.63 9.69 10.01
N SER A 11 0.37 10.50 10.39
CA SER A 11 0.66 10.86 11.79
C SER A 11 -0.36 11.84 12.42
N ALA A 12 -1.66 11.60 12.22
CA ALA A 12 -2.80 12.40 12.67
C ALA A 12 -2.73 13.90 12.28
N GLY A 13 -3.47 14.31 11.25
CA GLY A 13 -3.49 15.74 10.85
C GLY A 13 -4.70 16.15 9.99
N MET A 14 -5.05 17.44 10.05
CA MET A 14 -6.08 18.07 9.23
C MET A 14 -5.81 17.96 7.72
N SER A 15 -4.53 17.90 7.32
CA SER A 15 -4.09 17.80 5.91
C SER A 15 -4.59 16.52 5.23
N THR A 16 -4.65 15.41 5.96
CA THR A 16 -5.12 14.11 5.43
C THR A 16 -6.63 14.10 5.24
N SER A 17 -7.39 14.74 6.14
CA SER A 17 -8.85 14.88 6.00
C SER A 17 -9.23 15.69 4.75
N LEU A 18 -8.47 16.75 4.45
CA LEU A 18 -8.69 17.54 3.24
C LEU A 18 -8.42 16.74 1.97
N LEU A 19 -7.32 15.98 1.93
CA LEU A 19 -7.00 15.11 0.80
C LEU A 19 -8.09 14.04 0.59
N VAL A 20 -8.53 13.38 1.67
CA VAL A 20 -9.62 12.38 1.60
C VAL A 20 -10.91 12.99 1.06
N SER A 21 -11.28 14.20 1.50
CA SER A 21 -12.46 14.90 0.97
C SER A 21 -12.34 15.14 -0.53
N LYS A 22 -11.17 15.59 -1.01
CA LYS A 22 -10.91 15.77 -2.45
C LYS A 22 -10.94 14.45 -3.21
N MET A 23 -10.36 13.38 -2.68
CA MET A 23 -10.41 12.05 -3.30
C MET A 23 -11.84 11.53 -3.40
N ARG A 24 -12.66 11.67 -2.34
CA ARG A 24 -14.07 11.29 -2.34
C ARG A 24 -14.87 12.05 -3.40
N ALA A 25 -14.67 13.35 -3.52
CA ALA A 25 -15.31 14.17 -4.55
C ALA A 25 -14.93 13.72 -5.98
N GLN A 26 -13.68 13.31 -6.20
CA GLN A 26 -13.28 12.74 -7.50
C GLN A 26 -13.87 11.35 -7.73
N ALA A 27 -13.88 10.48 -6.70
CA ALA A 27 -14.47 9.16 -6.80
C ALA A 27 -15.96 9.24 -7.16
N GLU A 28 -16.71 10.17 -6.55
CA GLU A 28 -18.11 10.43 -6.87
C GLU A 28 -18.27 10.99 -8.29
N LYS A 29 -17.46 11.98 -8.68
CA LYS A 29 -17.48 12.57 -10.02
C LYS A 29 -17.26 11.56 -11.16
N TYR A 30 -16.41 10.57 -10.93
CA TYR A 30 -16.07 9.53 -11.91
C TYR A 30 -16.77 8.19 -11.62
N GLU A 31 -17.75 8.17 -10.71
CA GLU A 31 -18.53 6.99 -10.32
C GLU A 31 -17.65 5.77 -9.97
N VAL A 32 -16.50 6.01 -9.35
CA VAL A 32 -15.55 4.98 -8.95
C VAL A 32 -16.07 4.31 -7.67
N PRO A 33 -16.32 2.98 -7.65
CA PRO A 33 -16.89 2.29 -6.50
C PRO A 33 -15.82 2.06 -5.42
N VAL A 34 -15.41 3.13 -4.73
CA VAL A 34 -14.40 3.09 -3.66
C VAL A 34 -14.92 3.73 -2.37
N ILE A 35 -14.44 3.23 -1.24
CA ILE A 35 -14.60 3.81 0.09
C ILE A 35 -13.22 4.29 0.52
N ILE A 36 -13.11 5.58 0.82
CA ILE A 36 -11.83 6.22 1.15
C ILE A 36 -11.90 6.72 2.59
N GLU A 37 -11.01 6.25 3.44
CA GLU A 37 -10.96 6.62 4.86
C GLU A 37 -9.52 6.92 5.29
N ALA A 38 -9.37 7.76 6.31
CA ALA A 38 -8.07 8.09 6.89
C ALA A 38 -8.04 7.75 8.37
N PHE A 39 -6.93 7.19 8.81
CA PHE A 39 -6.69 6.77 10.18
C PHE A 39 -5.29 7.21 10.64
N PRO A 40 -5.06 7.32 11.96
CA PRO A 40 -3.70 7.41 12.50
C PRO A 40 -2.90 6.14 12.20
N GLU A 41 -1.59 6.28 12.09
CA GLU A 41 -0.62 5.19 11.88
C GLU A 41 -0.74 4.06 12.91
N THR A 42 -1.15 4.39 14.14
CA THR A 42 -1.35 3.42 15.23
C THR A 42 -2.44 2.39 14.91
N LEU A 43 -3.41 2.74 14.05
CA LEU A 43 -4.48 1.84 13.63
C LEU A 43 -4.15 1.03 12.37
N ALA A 44 -2.93 1.13 11.83
CA ALA A 44 -2.54 0.42 10.62
C ALA A 44 -2.65 -1.11 10.76
N GLY A 45 -2.28 -1.66 11.91
CA GLY A 45 -2.41 -3.10 12.19
C GLY A 45 -3.86 -3.58 12.33
N GLU A 46 -4.76 -2.74 12.85
CA GLU A 46 -6.17 -3.10 13.07
C GLU A 46 -7.01 -2.90 11.82
N LYS A 47 -6.87 -1.76 11.14
CA LYS A 47 -7.69 -1.39 9.98
C LYS A 47 -7.12 -1.87 8.66
N GLY A 48 -5.80 -1.98 8.55
CA GLY A 48 -5.09 -2.37 7.33
C GLY A 48 -5.57 -3.69 6.69
N PRO A 49 -5.88 -4.76 7.45
CA PRO A 49 -6.34 -6.02 6.86
C PRO A 49 -7.66 -5.90 6.07
N ALA A 50 -8.54 -4.96 6.46
CA ALA A 50 -9.81 -4.71 5.80
C ALA A 50 -9.69 -3.83 4.54
N ALA A 51 -8.52 -3.23 4.28
CA ALA A 51 -8.28 -2.41 3.09
C ALA A 51 -7.99 -3.28 1.87
N ASP A 52 -8.44 -2.86 0.68
CA ASP A 52 -7.94 -3.39 -0.59
C ASP A 52 -6.58 -2.77 -0.94
N VAL A 53 -6.34 -1.52 -0.53
CA VAL A 53 -5.06 -0.84 -0.66
C VAL A 53 -4.78 0.05 0.54
N VAL A 54 -3.52 0.03 0.96
CA VAL A 54 -3.02 0.86 2.05
C VAL A 54 -2.10 1.93 1.48
N LEU A 55 -2.41 3.18 1.79
CA LEU A 55 -1.62 4.34 1.43
C LEU A 55 -1.02 4.99 2.66
N LEU A 56 0.28 5.21 2.66
CA LEU A 56 0.99 5.88 3.74
C LEU A 56 1.27 7.32 3.36
N GLY A 57 1.00 8.25 4.28
CA GLY A 57 1.41 9.64 4.12
C GLY A 57 2.94 9.75 4.02
N PRO A 58 3.47 10.74 3.29
CA PRO A 58 4.92 10.88 3.08
C PRO A 58 5.72 11.06 4.37
N GLN A 59 5.09 11.62 5.41
CA GLN A 59 5.69 11.81 6.73
C GLN A 59 6.03 10.49 7.44
N ILE A 60 5.27 9.42 7.18
CA ILE A 60 5.46 8.10 7.80
C ILE A 60 6.03 7.07 6.82
N ALA A 61 6.63 7.52 5.71
CA ALA A 61 7.17 6.65 4.67
C ALA A 61 8.19 5.63 5.19
N TYR A 62 8.93 5.97 6.27
CA TYR A 62 9.87 5.06 6.93
C TYR A 62 9.22 3.81 7.51
N MET A 63 7.91 3.84 7.80
CA MET A 63 7.14 2.71 8.32
C MET A 63 6.76 1.70 7.23
N LEU A 64 6.97 2.01 5.95
CA LEU A 64 6.58 1.15 4.82
C LEU A 64 7.04 -0.32 4.98
N PRO A 65 8.32 -0.62 5.30
CA PRO A 65 8.76 -2.00 5.45
C PRO A 65 8.08 -2.74 6.61
N GLU A 66 7.74 -2.02 7.67
CA GLU A 66 7.04 -2.58 8.83
C GLU A 66 5.58 -2.90 8.49
N ILE A 67 4.86 -1.96 7.89
CA ILE A 67 3.46 -2.15 7.49
C ILE A 67 3.33 -3.26 6.44
N GLN A 68 4.27 -3.37 5.50
CA GLN A 68 4.30 -4.48 4.52
C GLN A 68 4.48 -5.85 5.19
N ARG A 69 5.24 -5.93 6.29
CA ARG A 69 5.37 -7.16 7.07
C ARG A 69 4.10 -7.47 7.87
N LEU A 70 3.43 -6.44 8.40
CA LEU A 70 2.18 -6.59 9.13
C LEU A 70 1.01 -7.00 8.23
N LEU A 71 1.02 -6.55 6.97
CA LEU A 71 -0.06 -6.78 6.00
C LEU A 71 0.44 -7.56 4.78
N PRO A 72 0.87 -8.83 4.96
CA PRO A 72 1.42 -9.61 3.86
C PRO A 72 0.39 -9.79 2.75
N GLY A 73 0.79 -9.53 1.50
CA GLY A 73 -0.06 -9.69 0.33
C GLY A 73 -1.00 -8.51 0.04
N LYS A 74 -1.02 -7.47 0.88
CA LYS A 74 -1.75 -6.22 0.59
C LYS A 74 -0.84 -5.22 -0.13
N PRO A 75 -1.34 -4.47 -1.13
CA PRO A 75 -0.59 -3.38 -1.72
C PRO A 75 -0.48 -2.24 -0.70
N VAL A 76 0.75 -1.99 -0.25
CA VAL A 76 1.11 -0.87 0.63
C VAL A 76 2.03 0.06 -0.15
N GLU A 77 1.59 1.30 -0.39
CA GLU A 77 2.35 2.31 -1.13
C GLU A 77 2.43 3.63 -0.35
N VAL A 78 3.49 4.40 -0.57
CA VAL A 78 3.63 5.76 -0.01
C VAL A 78 3.06 6.75 -1.02
N ILE A 79 2.25 7.69 -0.54
CA ILE A 79 1.70 8.77 -1.36
C ILE A 79 2.85 9.69 -1.79
N ASP A 80 2.91 10.00 -3.08
CA ASP A 80 3.86 10.96 -3.62
C ASP A 80 3.76 12.31 -2.87
N SER A 81 4.91 12.81 -2.42
CA SER A 81 4.97 14.01 -1.59
C SER A 81 4.47 15.26 -2.31
N MET A 82 4.64 15.34 -3.63
CA MET A 82 4.14 16.46 -4.43
C MET A 82 2.62 16.42 -4.58
N LEU A 83 2.05 15.23 -4.83
CA LEU A 83 0.60 15.05 -4.87
C LEU A 83 -0.05 15.35 -3.51
N TYR A 84 0.57 14.89 -2.42
CA TYR A 84 0.12 15.15 -1.06
C TYR A 84 0.19 16.65 -0.75
N GLY A 85 1.31 17.32 -1.05
CA GLY A 85 1.49 18.75 -0.82
C GLY A 85 0.53 19.65 -1.64
N LYS A 86 0.18 19.22 -2.85
CA LYS A 86 -0.81 19.91 -3.70
C LYS A 86 -2.27 19.54 -3.38
N VAL A 87 -2.48 18.58 -2.48
CA VAL A 87 -3.81 18.04 -2.15
C VAL A 87 -4.54 17.53 -3.41
N ASP A 88 -3.79 16.88 -4.30
CA ASP A 88 -4.33 16.36 -5.57
C ASP A 88 -5.09 15.05 -5.36
N GLY A 89 -6.37 15.16 -5.02
CA GLY A 89 -7.24 14.01 -4.82
C GLY A 89 -7.41 13.12 -6.06
N LEU A 90 -7.29 13.67 -7.27
CA LEU A 90 -7.41 12.86 -8.50
C LEU A 90 -6.14 12.05 -8.74
N GLY A 91 -4.98 12.67 -8.58
CA GLY A 91 -3.68 12.01 -8.72
C GLY A 91 -3.55 10.85 -7.73
N VAL A 92 -3.88 11.08 -6.46
CA VAL A 92 -3.81 10.04 -5.42
C VAL A 92 -4.85 8.93 -5.65
N LEU A 93 -6.07 9.25 -6.09
CA LEU A 93 -7.08 8.25 -6.43
C LEU A 93 -6.62 7.35 -7.60
N LYS A 94 -6.03 7.93 -8.65
CA LYS A 94 -5.47 7.17 -9.77
C LYS A 94 -4.35 6.23 -9.32
N ALA A 95 -3.45 6.71 -8.46
CA ALA A 95 -2.39 5.88 -7.89
C ALA A 95 -2.96 4.70 -7.09
N ALA A 96 -3.96 4.95 -6.23
CA ALA A 96 -4.63 3.92 -5.43
C ALA A 96 -5.28 2.83 -6.31
N VAL A 97 -6.03 3.24 -7.34
CA VAL A 97 -6.67 2.30 -8.28
C VAL A 97 -5.63 1.51 -9.09
N ALA A 98 -4.52 2.14 -9.46
CA ALA A 98 -3.43 1.46 -10.14
C ALA A 98 -2.75 0.42 -9.24
N ALA A 99 -2.61 0.71 -7.93
CA ALA A 99 -2.06 -0.22 -6.95
C ALA A 99 -2.96 -1.45 -6.75
N ILE A 100 -4.28 -1.28 -6.70
CA ILE A 100 -5.25 -2.39 -6.61
C ILE A 100 -5.16 -3.31 -7.85
N LYS A 101 -4.91 -2.76 -9.04
CA LYS A 101 -4.79 -3.54 -10.28
C LYS A 101 -3.46 -4.28 -10.41
N LYS A 102 -2.41 -3.85 -9.70
CA LYS A 102 -1.11 -4.51 -9.74
C LYS A 102 -1.15 -5.76 -8.84
N PRO A 103 -0.64 -6.91 -9.31
CA PRO A 103 -0.45 -8.05 -8.41
C PRO A 103 0.54 -7.66 -7.29
N PRO A 104 0.33 -8.13 -6.05
CA PRO A 104 1.23 -7.83 -4.94
C PRO A 104 2.63 -8.31 -5.31
N ARG A 105 3.61 -7.37 -5.37
CA ARG A 105 5.02 -7.75 -5.53
C ARG A 105 5.45 -8.40 -4.22
N ILE A 106 5.40 -9.72 -4.17
CA ILE A 106 6.05 -10.49 -3.13
C ILE A 106 7.55 -10.22 -3.26
N ASN A 107 8.11 -9.46 -2.33
CA ASN A 107 9.56 -9.29 -2.24
C ASN A 107 10.15 -10.58 -1.67
N TYR A 108 10.48 -11.52 -2.55
CA TYR A 108 11.04 -12.84 -2.18
C TYR A 108 12.30 -12.75 -1.33
N PHE A 109 12.99 -11.60 -1.30
CA PHE A 109 14.17 -11.36 -0.46
C PHE A 109 13.88 -11.41 1.04
N LEU A 110 12.63 -11.21 1.48
CA LEU A 110 12.25 -11.25 2.89
C LEU A 110 11.71 -12.61 3.38
N ILE A 111 11.51 -13.56 2.46
CA ILE A 111 10.86 -14.85 2.77
C ILE A 111 11.89 -15.98 2.82
N PHE A 112 13.00 -15.87 2.09
CA PHE A 112 14.08 -16.84 2.14
C PHE A 112 15.22 -16.35 3.03
N PRO A 113 15.56 -17.05 4.14
CA PRO A 113 16.87 -16.87 4.74
C PRO A 113 17.91 -17.25 3.68
N VAL A 114 18.80 -16.31 3.35
CA VAL A 114 19.89 -16.45 2.35
C VAL A 114 20.75 -17.72 2.56
N LYS A 115 20.65 -18.38 3.71
CA LYS A 115 21.35 -19.63 4.03
C LYS A 115 20.84 -20.88 3.31
N GLU A 116 19.59 -20.95 2.83
CA GLU A 116 19.09 -22.17 2.18
C GLU A 116 19.33 -22.21 0.66
N LEU A 117 19.62 -21.07 0.02
CA LEU A 117 19.82 -21.03 -1.45
C LEU A 117 21.11 -21.72 -1.91
N PHE A 118 22.11 -21.86 -1.02
CA PHE A 118 23.38 -22.49 -1.35
C PHE A 118 23.36 -24.03 -1.30
N HIS A 119 22.37 -24.65 -0.66
CA HIS A 119 22.35 -26.12 -0.57
C HIS A 119 21.60 -26.79 -1.73
N THR A 120 20.64 -26.11 -2.35
CA THR A 120 19.86 -26.67 -3.47
C THR A 120 20.58 -26.52 -4.81
N LEU A 121 21.46 -25.52 -4.97
CA LEU A 121 22.21 -25.30 -6.21
C LEU A 121 23.37 -26.29 -6.41
N THR A 122 23.93 -26.86 -5.34
CA THR A 122 25.02 -27.86 -5.43
C THR A 122 24.52 -29.24 -5.87
N ALA A 123 23.25 -29.57 -5.60
CA ALA A 123 22.65 -30.86 -5.99
C ALA A 123 22.33 -30.96 -7.49
N ILE A 124 22.05 -29.82 -8.15
CA ILE A 124 21.75 -29.78 -9.59
C ILE A 124 23.03 -29.89 -10.42
N PHE A 125 24.18 -29.41 -9.91
CA PHE A 125 25.45 -29.45 -10.64
C PHE A 125 26.19 -30.79 -10.54
N TYR A 126 25.91 -31.65 -9.55
CA TYR A 126 26.65 -32.91 -9.34
C TYR A 126 25.92 -34.19 -9.81
N CYS A 127 24.71 -34.09 -10.34
CA CYS A 127 23.97 -35.25 -10.90
C CYS A 127 23.87 -35.21 -12.45
N GLY A 128 24.73 -34.41 -13.09
CA GLY A 128 24.64 -34.09 -14.53
C GLY A 128 25.90 -34.36 -15.35
N ILE A 129 26.89 -35.10 -14.83
CA ILE A 129 28.00 -35.72 -15.60
C ILE A 129 28.34 -37.05 -14.93
#